data_AF-A0A416K2U4-F1
#
_entry.id   AF-A0A416K2U4-F1
#
_cell.length_a   1.000
_cell.length_b   1.000
_cell.length_c   1.000
_cell.angle_alpha   90.00
_cell.angle_beta   90.00
_cell.angle_gamma   90.00
#
_symmetry.space_group_name_H-M   'P 1'
#
loop_
_entity.id
_entity.type
_entity.pdbx_description
1 polymer ?
#
loop_
_entity_poly.entity_id
_entity_poly.type
_entity_poly.pdbx_seq_one_letter_code
_entity_poly.pdbx_strand_id
1 'polypeptide(L)' 'MHAIERAEYILSMLEKNKVVMVTDLSREMGVTEETVRKDLEKLEKQEKLNRVHGGAYLNEVLAMKLPSRFAAR' A
#
# COMPACT_ATOMS: atom_id res chain seq x y z
N MET A 1 -5.04 -4.15 16.06
CA MET A 1 -3.89 -3.59 15.33
C MET A 1 -3.96 -2.07 15.32
N HIS A 2 -2.93 -1.39 15.83
CA HIS A 2 -2.83 0.06 15.89
C HIS A 2 -2.53 0.68 14.52
N ALA A 3 -2.77 1.98 14.35
CA ALA A 3 -2.60 2.64 13.05
C ALA A 3 -1.16 2.60 12.50
N ILE A 4 -0.16 2.64 13.38
CA ILE A 4 1.26 2.58 13.00
C ILE A 4 1.59 1.21 12.45
N GLU A 5 1.22 0.14 13.16
CA GLU A 5 1.44 -1.24 12.72
C GLU A 5 0.80 -1.51 11.36
N ARG A 6 -0.43 -1.01 11.13
CA ARG A 6 -1.12 -1.17 9.84
C ARG A 6 -0.39 -0.47 8.71
N ALA A 7 0.12 0.73 8.95
CA ALA A 7 0.90 1.47 7.96
C ALA A 7 2.17 0.72 7.55
N GLU A 8 2.90 0.17 8.52
CA GLU A 8 4.09 -0.65 8.26
C GLU A 8 3.74 -1.93 7.48
N TYR A 9 2.65 -2.60 7.87
CA TYR A 9 2.17 -3.80 7.19
C TYR A 9 1.81 -3.54 5.73
N ILE A 10 1.05 -2.47 5.45
CA ILE A 10 0.66 -2.07 4.09
C ILE A 10 1.90 -1.82 3.23
N LEU A 11 2.90 -1.12 3.75
CA LEU A 11 4.13 -0.83 3.00
C LEU A 11 4.93 -2.10 2.72
N SER A 12 5.05 -3.00 3.71
CA SER A 12 5.69 -4.31 3.53
C SER A 12 5.00 -5.15 2.46
N MET A 13 3.66 -5.16 2.46
CA MET A 13 2.88 -5.85 1.44
C MET A 13 3.05 -5.23 0.04
N LEU A 14 3.15 -3.91 -0.06
CA LEU A 14 3.44 -3.21 -1.30
C LEU A 14 4.86 -3.49 -1.81
N GLU A 15 5.86 -3.58 -0.94
CA GLU A 15 7.23 -3.93 -1.33
C GLU A 15 7.29 -5.33 -1.94
N LYS A 16 6.60 -6.29 -1.31
CA LYS A 16 6.53 -7.70 -1.70
C LYS A 16 5.69 -7.94 -2.95
N ASN A 17 4.48 -7.39 -2.99
CA ASN A 17 3.47 -7.72 -4.01
C ASN A 17 3.36 -6.66 -5.12
N LYS A 18 4.01 -5.50 -4.98
CA LYS A 18 3.91 -4.30 -5.84
C LYS A 18 2.55 -3.59 -5.83
N VAL A 19 1.49 -4.36 -5.63
CA VAL A 19 0.11 -3.90 -5.51
C VAL A 19 -0.56 -4.59 -4.32
N VAL A 20 -1.51 -3.89 -3.70
CA VAL A 20 -2.35 -4.42 -2.62
C VAL A 20 -3.80 -4.03 -2.85
N MET A 21 -4.72 -4.90 -2.45
CA MET A 21 -6.16 -4.65 -2.52
C MET A 21 -6.71 -4.29 -1.14
N VAL A 22 -7.68 -3.38 -1.11
CA VAL A 22 -8.36 -2.96 0.12
C VAL A 22 -9.04 -4.13 0.82
N THR A 23 -9.63 -5.05 0.04
CA THR A 23 -10.32 -6.25 0.53
C THR A 23 -9.38 -7.24 1.20
N ASP A 24 -8.14 -7.34 0.72
CA ASP A 24 -7.19 -8.32 1.23
C ASP A 24 -6.58 -7.79 2.52
N LEU A 25 -6.13 -6.53 2.50
CA LEU A 25 -5.63 -5.83 3.67
C LEU A 25 -6.66 -5.78 4.82
N SER A 26 -7.95 -5.60 4.50
CA SER A 26 -9.00 -5.56 5.53
C SER A 26 -9.16 -6.91 6.22
N ARG A 27 -9.13 -8.01 5.45
CA ARG A 27 -9.18 -9.38 5.96
C ARG A 27 -7.94 -9.74 6.77
N GLU A 28 -6.76 -9.42 6.26
CA GLU A 28 -5.48 -9.75 6.90
C GLU A 28 -5.26 -8.98 8.21
N MET A 29 -5.59 -7.69 8.24
CA MET A 29 -5.43 -6.86 9.44
C MET A 29 -6.63 -6.92 10.40
N GLY A 30 -7.73 -7.58 10.00
CA GLY A 30 -8.96 -7.68 10.78
C GLY A 30 -9.65 -6.33 11.01
N VAL A 31 -9.60 -5.44 10.02
CA VAL A 31 -10.21 -4.10 10.09
C VAL A 31 -11.22 -3.89 8.96
N THR A 32 -12.01 -2.82 9.03
CA THR A 32 -12.95 -2.51 7.94
C THR A 32 -12.23 -1.97 6.71
N GLU A 33 -12.80 -2.18 5.53
CA GLU A 33 -12.27 -1.58 4.30
C GLU A 33 -12.18 -0.06 4.37
N GLU A 34 -13.10 0.61 5.08
CA GLU A 34 -13.02 2.06 5.30
C GLU A 34 -11.77 2.46 6.10
N THR A 35 -11.39 1.64 7.09
CA THR A 35 -10.15 1.85 7.85
C THR A 35 -8.94 1.74 6.95
N VAL A 36 -8.89 0.71 6.10
CA VAL A 36 -7.82 0.54 5.11
C VAL A 36 -7.79 1.71 4.11
N ARG A 37 -8.94 2.15 3.59
CA ARG A 37 -9.01 3.29 2.67
C ARG A 37 -8.44 4.57 3.30
N LYS A 38 -8.74 4.82 4.59
CA LYS A 38 -8.20 5.95 5.35
C LYS A 38 -6.69 5.82 5.59
N ASP A 39 -6.20 4.62 5.85
CA ASP A 39 -4.76 4.36 6.02
C ASP A 39 -4.01 4.57 4.70
N LEU A 40 -4.53 4.04 3.58
CA LEU A 40 -4.00 4.27 2.25
C LEU A 40 -4.01 5.76 1.87
N GLU A 41 -5.08 6.49 2.19
CA GLU A 41 -5.15 7.94 1.95
C GLU A 41 -4.06 8.72 2.71
N LYS A 42 -3.80 8.33 3.97
CA LYS A 42 -2.72 8.94 4.76
C LYS A 42 -1.34 8.65 4.17
N LEU A 43 -1.12 7.42 3.71
CA LEU A 43 0.15 7.02 3.09
C LEU A 43 0.36 7.68 1.72
N GLU A 44 -0.70 7.86 0.95
CA GLU A 44 -0.70 8.62 -0.31
C GLU A 44 -0.36 10.10 -0.08
N LYS A 45 -0.95 10.73 0.93
CA LYS A 45 -0.60 12.11 1.35
C LYS A 45 0.85 12.26 1.82
N GLN A 46 1.49 11.15 2.20
CA GLN A 46 2.92 11.08 2.54
C GLN A 46 3.79 10.69 1.34
N GLU A 47 3.21 10.63 0.13
CA GLU A 47 3.87 10.25 -1.12
C GLU A 47 4.50 8.85 -1.12
N LYS A 48 4.08 7.97 -0.19
CA LYS A 48 4.64 6.62 -0.04
C LYS A 48 4.09 5.60 -1.03
N LEU A 49 2.86 5.81 -1.47
CA LEU A 49 2.13 4.95 -2.39
C LEU A 49 1.19 5.80 -3.24
N ASN A 50 0.67 5.20 -4.31
CA ASN A 50 -0.38 5.77 -5.13
C ASN A 50 -1.61 4.86 -5.03
N ARG A 51 -2.80 5.44 -4.90
CA ARG A 51 -4.04 4.65 -4.85
C ARG A 51 -4.64 4.46 -6.25
N VAL A 52 -5.37 3.36 -6.39
CA VAL A 52 -6.21 3.05 -7.55
C VAL A 52 -7.60 2.65 -7.08
N HIS A 53 -8.55 2.47 -8.00
CA HIS A 53 -9.88 2.00 -7.64
C HIS A 53 -9.81 0.60 -6.98
N GLY A 54 -10.00 0.55 -5.65
CA GLY A 54 -10.01 -0.69 -4.87
C GLY A 54 -8.65 -1.15 -4.30
N GLY A 55 -7.57 -0.40 -4.51
CA GLY A 55 -6.23 -0.82 -4.08
C GLY A 55 -5.19 0.29 -4.07
N ALA A 56 -3.92 -0.09 -3.94
CA ALA A 56 -2.77 0.81 -4.00
C ALA A 56 -1.55 0.10 -4.58
N TYR A 57 -0.62 0.88 -5.13
CA TYR A 57 0.70 0.44 -5.59
C TYR A 57 1.79 1.35 -5.03
N LEU A 58 3.02 0.83 -4.95
CA LEU A 58 4.14 1.60 -4.41
C LEU A 58 4.45 2.78 -5.34
N ASN A 59 4.70 3.96 -4.77
CA ASN A 59 5.11 5.11 -5.58
C ASN A 59 6.53 4.86 -6.10
N GLU A 60 6.70 4.72 -7.42
CA GLU A 60 7.98 4.35 -8.05
C GLU A 60 9.09 5.38 -7.80
N VAL A 61 8.75 6.62 -7.42
CA VAL A 61 9.72 7.64 -7.01
C VAL A 61 10.53 7.20 -5.77
N LEU A 62 9.95 6.36 -4.89
CA LEU A 62 10.70 5.69 -3.81
C LEU A 62 11.39 4.40 -4.30
N ALA A 63 10.79 3.71 -5.27
CA ALA A 63 11.38 2.50 -5.86
C ALA A 63 12.68 2.81 -6.62
N MET A 64 12.90 4.03 -7.11
CA MET A 64 14.13 4.46 -7.79
C MET A 64 15.38 4.54 -6.90
N LYS A 65 15.28 4.32 -5.58
CA LYS A 65 16.45 4.00 -4.74
C LYS A 65 16.89 2.54 -4.83
N LEU A 66 16.22 1.70 -5.62
CA LEU A 66 16.59 0.31 -5.93
C LEU A 66 16.42 0.05 -7.45
N PRO A 67 17.37 -0.60 -8.14
CA PRO A 67 17.28 -0.75 -9.59
C PRO A 67 16.09 -1.62 -10.01
N SER A 68 15.28 -1.02 -10.90
CA SER A 68 14.41 -1.54 -11.96
C SER A 68 13.98 -3.01 -11.95
N ARG A 69 12.69 -3.31 -12.23
CA ARG A 69 12.29 -4.44 -13.11
C ARG A 69 10.79 -4.61 -13.48
N PHE A 70 9.90 -3.67 -13.19
CA PHE A 70 8.47 -3.80 -13.57
C PHE A 70 8.05 -2.82 -14.68
N ALA A 71 8.87 -2.68 -15.72
CA ALA A 71 8.37 -2.29 -17.05
C ALA A 71 8.14 -3.59 -17.83
N ALA A 72 6.96 -4.21 -17.67
CA ALA A 72 6.55 -5.34 -18.48
C ALA A 72 5.03 -5.33 -18.65
N ARG A 73 4.56 -4.60 -19.65
CA ARG A 73 3.70 -5.19 -20.68
C ARG A 73 3.84 -4.42 -21.98
#